data_AF-A0A226GY46-F1
#
_entry.id   AF-A0A226GY46-F1
#
_cell.length_a   1.000
_cell.length_b   1.000
_cell.length_c   1.000
_cell.angle_alpha   90.00
_cell.angle_beta   90.00
_cell.angle_gamma   90.00
#
_symmetry.space_group_name_H-M   'P 1'
#
loop_
_entity.id
_entity.type
_entity.pdbx_description
1 polymer ?
#
loop_
_entity_poly.entity_id
_entity_poly.type
_entity_poly.pdbx_seq_one_letter_code
_entity_poly.pdbx_strand_id
1 'polypeptide(L)'
;MKKYFFLAFLVAFLINACATNPVTGKKNLNFVSNSELFPSSFQQYNAFIAENKVITGTADAKRVESVGVRIKAAAEKYLTYLGQSQYLQDYRWEYKLVENKEVNAWCMPGGKIVVYSGILPVTQDEAGLATVMGHEVSHALANHGAQRMSAAQLQQIGSVALDAATSSKTETTRQIFAQAYGLGSEVGVMLPFSRSNETEADKIGLTLMTIAGYNPDDAIAFWSRMSAKSGGSGTPEFMSTHPSDATRIANIRALIPEARATAAKVGISK
;
A
#
# COMPACT_ATOMS: atom_id res chain seq x y z
N MET A 1 8.03 -30.11 30.37
CA MET A 1 6.76 -30.44 29.69
C MET A 1 5.90 -29.20 29.38
N LYS A 2 5.50 -28.36 30.35
CA LYS A 2 4.67 -27.16 30.09
C LYS A 2 5.27 -26.13 29.11
N LYS A 3 6.60 -25.90 29.14
CA LYS A 3 7.30 -24.98 28.22
C LYS A 3 7.29 -25.45 26.75
N TYR A 4 7.35 -26.77 26.52
CA TYR A 4 7.30 -27.35 25.17
C TYR A 4 5.89 -27.33 24.60
N PHE A 5 4.86 -27.48 25.44
CA PHE A 5 3.47 -27.30 25.05
C PHE A 5 3.15 -25.85 24.65
N PHE A 6 3.66 -24.87 25.40
CA PHE A 6 3.45 -23.45 25.07
C PHE A 6 4.15 -23.05 23.77
N LEU A 7 5.37 -23.56 23.53
CA LEU A 7 6.11 -23.33 22.29
C LEU A 7 5.43 -24.02 21.09
N ALA A 8 4.94 -25.24 21.25
CA ALA A 8 4.18 -25.95 20.21
C ALA A 8 2.85 -25.25 19.89
N PHE A 9 2.18 -24.69 20.90
CA PHE A 9 0.93 -23.93 20.71
C PHE A 9 1.18 -22.58 20.02
N LEU A 10 2.25 -21.87 20.39
CA LEU A 10 2.66 -20.62 19.73
C LEU A 10 3.02 -20.86 18.26
N VAL A 11 3.77 -21.92 17.97
CA VAL A 11 4.12 -22.32 16.60
C VAL A 11 2.87 -22.74 15.82
N ALA A 12 1.96 -23.51 16.41
CA ALA A 12 0.69 -23.88 15.78
C ALA A 12 -0.24 -22.67 15.53
N PHE A 13 -0.22 -21.66 16.40
CA PHE A 13 -0.96 -20.41 16.22
C PHE A 13 -0.37 -19.55 15.09
N LEU A 14 0.96 -19.43 15.02
CA LEU A 14 1.66 -18.73 13.94
C LEU A 14 1.45 -19.39 12.57
N ILE A 15 1.35 -20.72 12.51
CA ILE A 15 1.04 -21.47 11.27
C ILE A 15 -0.39 -21.19 10.78
N ASN A 16 -1.36 -20.98 11.69
CA ASN A 16 -2.74 -20.66 11.34
C ASN A 16 -2.98 -19.16 11.03
N ALA A 17 -2.00 -18.29 11.28
CA ALA A 17 -2.07 -16.85 10.99
C ALA A 17 -1.62 -16.47 9.56
N CYS A 18 -1.26 -17.45 8.73
CA CYS A 18 -0.90 -17.22 7.34
C CYS A 18 -2.16 -17.14 6.46
N ALA A 19 -2.43 -15.96 5.91
CA ALA A 19 -3.50 -15.76 4.92
C ALA A 19 -2.90 -15.67 3.52
N THR A 20 -3.58 -16.28 2.54
CA THR A 20 -3.21 -16.08 1.12
C THR A 20 -3.85 -14.80 0.63
N ASN A 21 -3.05 -13.87 0.11
CA ASN A 21 -3.57 -12.66 -0.49
C ASN A 21 -4.29 -13.01 -1.80
N PRO A 22 -5.56 -12.61 -1.99
CA PRO A 22 -6.37 -13.02 -3.14
C PRO A 22 -5.95 -12.35 -4.46
N VAL A 23 -5.19 -11.26 -4.40
CA VAL A 23 -4.72 -10.52 -5.58
C VAL A 23 -3.35 -11.02 -6.03
N THR A 24 -2.49 -11.37 -5.07
CA THR A 24 -1.07 -11.69 -5.34
C THR A 24 -0.76 -13.18 -5.23
N GLY A 25 -1.66 -13.96 -4.62
CA GLY A 25 -1.47 -15.39 -4.36
C GLY A 25 -0.40 -15.71 -3.31
N LYS A 26 0.27 -14.68 -2.74
CA LYS A 26 1.30 -14.87 -1.73
C LYS A 26 0.69 -15.19 -0.37
N LYS A 27 1.35 -16.08 0.37
CA LYS A 27 1.04 -16.33 1.79
C LYS A 27 1.80 -15.32 2.64
N ASN A 28 1.06 -14.45 3.31
CA ASN A 28 1.62 -13.49 4.24
C ASN A 28 1.06 -13.75 5.63
N LEU A 29 1.89 -13.47 6.62
CA LEU A 29 1.48 -13.52 8.01
C LEU A 29 0.54 -12.33 8.25
N ASN A 30 -0.73 -12.64 8.54
CA ASN A 30 -1.77 -11.64 8.66
C ASN A 30 -2.62 -11.94 9.89
N PHE A 31 -2.31 -11.26 10.99
CA PHE A 31 -3.08 -11.36 12.23
C PHE A 31 -4.34 -10.50 12.19
N VAL A 32 -4.48 -9.62 11.19
CA VAL A 32 -5.56 -8.64 11.15
C VAL A 32 -6.38 -8.83 9.87
N SER A 33 -7.63 -9.22 10.03
CA SER A 33 -8.54 -9.37 8.90
C SER A 33 -9.06 -8.02 8.39
N ASN A 34 -9.45 -7.95 7.12
CA ASN A 34 -10.08 -6.75 6.56
C ASN A 34 -11.39 -6.40 7.30
N SER A 35 -12.16 -7.39 7.74
CA SER A 35 -13.37 -7.19 8.54
C SER A 35 -13.10 -6.48 9.87
N GLU A 36 -11.94 -6.70 10.49
CA GLU A 36 -11.53 -6.00 11.71
C GLU A 36 -10.96 -4.60 11.41
N LEU A 37 -10.35 -4.41 10.25
CA LEU A 37 -9.75 -3.13 9.84
C LEU A 37 -10.73 -2.12 9.29
N PHE A 38 -11.79 -2.54 8.61
CA PHE A 38 -12.70 -1.61 7.92
C PHE A 38 -13.39 -0.62 8.87
N PRO A 39 -13.92 -1.02 10.04
CA PRO A 39 -14.54 -0.06 10.96
C PRO A 39 -13.59 1.05 11.41
N SER A 40 -12.36 0.70 11.81
CA SER A 40 -11.36 1.68 12.25
C SER A 40 -10.85 2.54 11.10
N SER A 41 -10.66 1.94 9.92
CA SER A 41 -10.31 2.66 8.70
C SER A 41 -11.38 3.68 8.30
N PHE A 42 -12.66 3.31 8.35
CA PHE A 42 -13.76 4.21 8.00
C PHE A 42 -13.92 5.33 9.02
N GLN A 43 -13.73 5.04 10.31
CA GLN A 43 -13.72 6.05 11.35
C GLN A 43 -12.58 7.07 11.14
N GLN A 44 -11.35 6.60 10.90
CA GLN A 44 -10.20 7.48 10.66
C GLN A 44 -10.38 8.31 9.40
N TYR A 45 -10.91 7.71 8.32
CA TYR A 45 -11.24 8.43 7.10
C TYR A 45 -12.26 9.55 7.36
N ASN A 46 -13.35 9.26 8.05
CA ASN A 46 -14.39 10.25 8.34
C ASN A 46 -13.87 11.39 9.20
N ALA A 47 -13.02 11.10 10.20
CA ALA A 47 -12.35 12.11 11.01
C ALA A 47 -11.45 13.00 10.14
N PHE A 48 -10.61 12.39 9.30
CA PHE A 48 -9.74 13.14 8.39
C PHE A 48 -10.53 14.07 7.47
N ILE A 49 -11.62 13.57 6.86
CA ILE A 49 -12.48 14.36 5.96
C ILE A 49 -13.19 15.50 6.71
N ALA A 50 -13.56 15.31 7.97
CA ALA A 50 -14.18 16.37 8.78
C ALA A 50 -13.18 17.48 9.16
N GLU A 51 -11.91 17.14 9.32
CA GLU A 51 -10.84 18.07 9.72
C GLU A 51 -10.19 18.80 8.53
N ASN A 52 -10.38 18.31 7.31
CA ASN A 52 -9.70 18.83 6.12
C ASN A 52 -10.69 19.42 5.10
N LYS A 53 -10.24 20.45 4.38
CA LYS A 53 -11.06 21.08 3.35
C LYS A 53 -11.14 20.22 2.09
N VAL A 54 -12.28 19.57 1.89
CA VAL A 54 -12.59 18.83 0.65
C VAL A 54 -12.93 19.80 -0.48
N ILE A 55 -12.28 19.61 -1.63
CA ILE A 55 -12.59 20.35 -2.86
C ILE A 55 -13.69 19.59 -3.61
N THR A 56 -14.83 20.26 -3.85
CA THR A 56 -15.99 19.67 -4.54
C THR A 56 -16.42 20.51 -5.74
N GLY A 57 -17.02 19.89 -6.75
CA GLY A 57 -17.64 20.58 -7.89
C GLY A 57 -16.68 21.12 -8.96
N THR A 58 -15.37 21.13 -8.71
CA THR A 58 -14.33 21.55 -9.67
C THR A 58 -14.07 20.48 -10.74
N ALA A 59 -13.42 20.87 -11.84
CA ALA A 59 -12.99 19.92 -12.88
C ALA A 59 -12.02 18.86 -12.31
N ASP A 60 -11.10 19.26 -11.44
CA ASP A 60 -10.14 18.34 -10.82
C ASP A 60 -10.80 17.37 -9.84
N ALA A 61 -11.76 17.84 -9.03
CA ALA A 61 -12.51 16.96 -8.12
C ALA A 61 -13.29 15.90 -8.92
N LYS A 62 -13.94 16.30 -10.02
CA LYS A 62 -14.63 15.38 -10.94
C LYS A 62 -13.67 14.40 -11.61
N ARG A 63 -12.45 14.85 -11.94
CA ARG A 63 -11.39 14.00 -12.52
C ARG A 63 -10.91 12.95 -11.52
N VAL A 64 -10.70 13.33 -10.26
CA VAL A 64 -10.37 12.37 -9.17
C VAL A 64 -11.43 11.29 -9.03
N GLU A 65 -12.70 11.68 -9.04
CA GLU A 65 -13.81 10.73 -8.98
C GLU A 65 -13.89 9.84 -10.24
N SER A 66 -13.78 10.41 -11.44
CA SER A 66 -13.88 9.64 -12.70
C SER A 66 -12.76 8.62 -12.85
N VAL A 67 -11.51 9.02 -12.56
CA VAL A 67 -10.35 8.11 -12.58
C VAL A 67 -10.51 7.03 -11.51
N GLY A 68 -10.95 7.40 -10.29
CA GLY A 68 -11.20 6.46 -9.21
C GLY A 68 -12.23 5.39 -9.55
N VAL A 69 -13.34 5.78 -10.17
CA VAL A 69 -14.38 4.86 -10.64
C VAL A 69 -13.83 3.90 -11.70
N ARG A 70 -12.99 4.38 -12.63
CA ARG A 70 -12.35 3.52 -13.64
C ARG A 70 -11.36 2.53 -13.03
N ILE A 71 -10.56 2.96 -12.06
CA ILE A 71 -9.63 2.07 -11.33
C ILE A 71 -10.40 1.03 -10.51
N LYS A 72 -11.50 1.39 -9.85
CA LYS A 72 -12.39 0.43 -9.20
C LYS A 72 -12.91 -0.61 -10.18
N ALA A 73 -13.45 -0.18 -11.33
CA ALA A 73 -13.97 -1.10 -12.35
C ALA A 73 -12.87 -2.03 -12.89
N ALA A 74 -11.64 -1.52 -13.02
CA ALA A 74 -10.48 -2.34 -13.37
C ALA A 74 -10.12 -3.36 -12.29
N ALA A 75 -10.20 -2.98 -11.01
CA ALA A 75 -9.99 -3.90 -9.89
C ALA A 75 -11.04 -5.00 -9.85
N GLU A 76 -12.32 -4.67 -10.05
CA GLU A 76 -13.42 -5.65 -10.14
C GLU A 76 -13.19 -6.65 -11.29
N LYS A 77 -12.81 -6.18 -12.47
CA LYS A 77 -12.46 -7.03 -13.62
C LYS A 77 -11.26 -7.92 -13.32
N TYR A 78 -10.20 -7.35 -12.76
CA TYR A 78 -8.98 -8.08 -12.45
C TYR A 78 -9.23 -9.18 -11.42
N LEU A 79 -9.93 -8.86 -10.32
CA LEU A 79 -10.31 -9.84 -9.30
C LEU A 79 -11.25 -10.92 -9.84
N THR A 80 -12.17 -10.56 -10.72
CA THR A 80 -13.03 -11.56 -11.40
C THR A 80 -12.19 -12.54 -12.22
N TYR A 81 -11.20 -12.04 -12.97
CA TYR A 81 -10.25 -12.89 -13.70
C TYR A 81 -9.42 -13.79 -12.78
N LEU A 82 -9.09 -13.33 -11.57
CA LEU A 82 -8.43 -14.12 -10.53
C LEU A 82 -9.38 -15.08 -9.76
N GLY A 83 -10.67 -15.11 -10.09
CA GLY A 83 -11.67 -15.94 -9.41
C GLY A 83 -12.11 -15.39 -8.04
N GLN A 84 -11.91 -14.10 -7.79
CA GLN A 84 -12.11 -13.41 -6.50
C GLN A 84 -13.21 -12.34 -6.58
N SER A 85 -14.31 -12.62 -7.29
CA SER A 85 -15.35 -11.62 -7.60
C SER A 85 -16.05 -11.02 -6.38
N GLN A 86 -16.05 -11.70 -5.23
CA GLN A 86 -16.66 -11.23 -3.98
C GLN A 86 -15.71 -10.42 -3.10
N TYR A 87 -14.42 -10.32 -3.46
CA TYR A 87 -13.41 -9.71 -2.58
C TYR A 87 -13.69 -8.24 -2.24
N LEU A 88 -14.41 -7.52 -3.12
CA LEU A 88 -14.73 -6.10 -2.94
C LEU A 88 -16.13 -5.86 -2.35
N GLN A 89 -16.89 -6.87 -1.96
CA GLN A 89 -18.29 -6.73 -1.53
C GLN A 89 -18.47 -5.76 -0.34
N ASP A 90 -17.47 -5.70 0.55
CA ASP A 90 -17.47 -4.87 1.75
C ASP A 90 -16.72 -3.55 1.57
N TYR A 91 -16.13 -3.32 0.38
CA TYR A 91 -15.52 -2.02 0.06
C TYR A 91 -16.62 -0.97 -0.06
N ARG A 92 -16.33 0.22 0.46
CA ARG A 92 -17.20 1.40 0.46
C ARG A 92 -16.46 2.53 -0.23
N TRP A 93 -16.31 2.39 -1.54
CA TRP A 93 -15.50 3.26 -2.37
C TRP A 93 -15.85 4.74 -2.24
N GLU A 94 -14.86 5.57 -1.91
CA GLU A 94 -14.96 7.02 -1.88
C GLU A 94 -13.70 7.65 -2.44
N TYR A 95 -13.88 8.74 -3.20
CA TYR A 95 -12.78 9.46 -3.85
C TYR A 95 -12.92 10.94 -3.51
N LYS A 96 -11.94 11.50 -2.81
CA LYS A 96 -11.97 12.90 -2.39
C LYS A 96 -10.71 13.62 -2.82
N LEU A 97 -10.88 14.80 -3.41
CA LEU A 97 -9.82 15.76 -3.58
C LEU A 97 -9.79 16.66 -2.34
N VAL A 98 -8.63 16.79 -1.71
CA VAL A 98 -8.45 17.57 -0.48
C VAL A 98 -7.45 18.70 -0.73
N GLU A 99 -7.77 19.90 -0.24
CA GLU A 99 -6.88 21.07 -0.33
C GLU A 99 -5.69 20.87 0.60
N ASN A 100 -4.59 20.40 0.03
CA ASN A 100 -3.29 20.29 0.68
C ASN A 100 -2.19 20.49 -0.39
N LYS A 101 -1.15 21.25 -0.05
CA LYS A 101 -0.02 21.57 -0.95
C LYS A 101 1.00 20.43 -1.05
N GLU A 102 0.95 19.48 -0.14
CA GLU A 102 1.77 18.27 -0.20
C GLU A 102 1.48 17.46 -1.46
N VAL A 103 2.54 16.87 -2.01
CA VAL A 103 2.48 15.98 -3.16
C VAL A 103 2.19 14.59 -2.63
N ASN A 104 0.91 14.27 -2.45
CA ASN A 104 0.50 13.00 -1.84
C ASN A 104 -0.89 12.53 -2.30
N ALA A 105 -1.12 11.24 -2.15
CA ALA A 105 -2.41 10.57 -2.23
C ALA A 105 -2.33 9.28 -1.40
N TRP A 106 -3.47 8.79 -0.93
CA TRP A 106 -3.50 7.55 -0.15
C TRP A 106 -4.83 6.82 -0.30
N CYS A 107 -4.80 5.51 -0.05
CA CYS A 107 -5.99 4.65 0.00
C CYS A 107 -5.98 3.82 1.28
N MET A 108 -6.99 4.02 2.13
CA MET A 108 -7.19 3.14 3.29
C MET A 108 -7.97 1.87 2.91
N PRO A 109 -7.86 0.79 3.71
CA PRO A 109 -8.64 -0.43 3.52
C PRO A 109 -10.14 -0.16 3.29
N GLY A 110 -10.75 -0.93 2.40
CA GLY A 110 -12.17 -0.75 2.04
C GLY A 110 -12.45 0.38 1.04
N GLY A 111 -11.41 0.90 0.36
CA GLY A 111 -11.57 1.78 -0.79
C GLY A 111 -11.82 3.24 -0.43
N LYS A 112 -11.15 3.74 0.60
CA LYS A 112 -11.25 5.14 1.02
C LYS A 112 -10.05 5.92 0.48
N ILE A 113 -10.25 6.64 -0.62
CA ILE A 113 -9.18 7.31 -1.36
C ILE A 113 -9.22 8.82 -1.14
N VAL A 114 -8.04 9.38 -0.87
CA VAL A 114 -7.81 10.82 -0.87
C VAL A 114 -6.66 11.15 -1.80
N VAL A 115 -6.85 12.21 -2.57
CA VAL A 115 -5.83 12.83 -3.42
C VAL A 115 -5.63 14.25 -2.91
N TYR A 116 -4.39 14.66 -2.64
CA TYR A 116 -4.10 16.05 -2.27
C TYR A 116 -3.93 16.92 -3.51
N SER A 117 -4.44 18.15 -3.46
CA SER A 117 -4.32 19.09 -4.59
C SER A 117 -2.88 19.33 -5.06
N GLY A 118 -1.89 19.21 -4.16
CA GLY A 118 -0.47 19.40 -4.47
C GLY A 118 0.14 18.37 -5.42
N ILE A 119 -0.47 17.19 -5.58
CA ILE A 119 -0.03 16.17 -6.54
C ILE A 119 -0.52 16.44 -7.96
N LEU A 120 -1.60 17.23 -8.13
CA LEU A 120 -2.23 17.45 -9.44
C LEU A 120 -1.27 18.02 -10.50
N PRO A 121 -0.40 19.00 -10.19
CA PRO A 121 0.59 19.50 -11.15
C PRO A 121 1.60 18.43 -11.62
N VAL A 122 1.83 17.38 -10.83
CA VAL A 122 2.69 16.25 -11.20
C VAL A 122 1.92 15.24 -12.03
N THR A 123 0.65 14.97 -11.70
CA THR A 123 -0.20 14.07 -12.48
C THR A 123 -0.47 14.61 -13.89
N GLN A 124 -0.67 15.93 -14.04
CA GLN A 124 -1.02 16.66 -15.28
C GLN A 124 -2.36 16.25 -15.92
N ASP A 125 -2.61 14.96 -16.09
CA ASP A 125 -3.77 14.41 -16.78
C ASP A 125 -4.35 13.20 -16.05
N GLU A 126 -5.35 12.55 -16.66
CA GLU A 126 -5.99 11.37 -16.11
C GLU A 126 -5.05 10.15 -16.04
N ALA A 127 -4.07 10.02 -16.94
CA ALA A 127 -3.17 8.87 -16.95
C ALA A 127 -2.13 8.95 -15.82
N GLY A 128 -1.60 10.14 -15.56
CA GLY A 128 -0.76 10.39 -14.39
C GLY A 128 -1.53 10.20 -13.09
N LEU A 129 -2.80 10.63 -13.03
CA LEU A 129 -3.65 10.39 -11.86
C LEU A 129 -4.00 8.90 -11.71
N ALA A 130 -4.25 8.18 -12.80
CA ALA A 130 -4.48 6.74 -12.79
C ALA A 130 -3.26 5.95 -12.32
N THR A 131 -2.04 6.42 -12.62
CA THR A 131 -0.80 5.86 -12.08
C THR A 131 -0.79 5.93 -10.55
N VAL A 132 -1.09 7.10 -9.99
CA VAL A 132 -1.17 7.30 -8.53
C VAL A 132 -2.29 6.46 -7.91
N MET A 133 -3.51 6.59 -8.41
CA MET A 133 -4.66 5.90 -7.82
C MET A 133 -4.57 4.38 -7.98
N GLY A 134 -4.03 3.89 -9.10
CA GLY A 134 -3.76 2.47 -9.30
C GLY A 134 -2.79 1.93 -8.27
N HIS A 135 -1.70 2.66 -7.99
CA HIS A 135 -0.73 2.31 -6.95
C HIS A 135 -1.36 2.31 -5.55
N GLU A 136 -2.07 3.37 -5.17
CA GLU A 136 -2.71 3.48 -3.85
C GLU A 136 -3.77 2.39 -3.62
N VAL A 137 -4.64 2.15 -4.62
CA VAL A 137 -5.63 1.07 -4.56
C VAL A 137 -4.94 -0.28 -4.44
N SER A 138 -3.77 -0.47 -5.05
CA SER A 138 -3.01 -1.71 -4.94
C SER A 138 -2.56 -2.01 -3.52
N HIS A 139 -2.19 -1.01 -2.71
CA HIS A 139 -1.90 -1.24 -1.30
C HIS A 139 -3.09 -1.80 -0.52
N ALA A 140 -4.28 -1.28 -0.79
CA ALA A 140 -5.51 -1.77 -0.16
C ALA A 140 -5.88 -3.18 -0.67
N LEU A 141 -5.75 -3.45 -1.97
CA LEU A 141 -6.02 -4.76 -2.55
C LEU A 141 -5.04 -5.84 -2.03
N ALA A 142 -3.75 -5.49 -1.93
CA ALA A 142 -2.71 -6.37 -1.42
C ALA A 142 -2.66 -6.45 0.13
N ASN A 143 -3.57 -5.76 0.84
CA ASN A 143 -3.61 -5.70 2.30
C ASN A 143 -2.30 -5.21 2.94
N HIS A 144 -1.52 -4.37 2.26
CA HIS A 144 -0.21 -3.92 2.75
C HIS A 144 -0.28 -3.22 4.12
N GLY A 145 -1.38 -2.51 4.41
CA GLY A 145 -1.63 -1.94 5.74
C GLY A 145 -1.73 -3.00 6.83
N ALA A 146 -2.56 -4.03 6.62
CA ALA A 146 -2.73 -5.16 7.55
C ALA A 146 -1.41 -5.92 7.78
N GLN A 147 -0.66 -6.14 6.70
CA GLN A 147 0.64 -6.81 6.78
C GLN A 147 1.66 -5.98 7.56
N ARG A 148 1.73 -4.64 7.35
CA ARG A 148 2.60 -3.75 8.13
C ARG A 148 2.22 -3.71 9.61
N MET A 149 0.94 -3.67 9.93
CA MET A 149 0.46 -3.77 11.31
C MET A 149 0.86 -5.10 11.95
N SER A 150 0.70 -6.21 11.24
CA SER A 150 1.11 -7.54 11.70
C SER A 150 2.62 -7.63 11.92
N ALA A 151 3.42 -7.06 11.02
CA ALA A 151 4.88 -7.00 11.16
C ALA A 151 5.32 -6.15 12.37
N ALA A 152 4.68 -5.00 12.60
CA ALA A 152 4.94 -4.16 13.77
C ALA A 152 4.55 -4.86 15.08
N GLN A 153 3.45 -5.61 15.12
CA GLN A 153 3.08 -6.43 16.27
C GLN A 153 4.13 -7.51 16.56
N LEU A 154 4.65 -8.20 15.54
CA LEU A 154 5.74 -9.16 15.71
C LEU A 154 7.02 -8.51 16.21
N GLN A 155 7.37 -7.33 15.67
CA GLN A 155 8.51 -6.56 16.14
C GLN A 155 8.38 -6.24 17.63
N GLN A 156 7.19 -5.82 18.07
CA GLN A 156 6.90 -5.54 19.48
C GLN A 156 6.95 -6.80 20.35
N ILE A 157 6.39 -7.92 19.90
CA ILE A 157 6.47 -9.21 20.62
C ILE A 157 7.93 -9.63 20.79
N GLY A 158 8.74 -9.51 19.74
CA GLY A 158 10.17 -9.80 19.82
C GLY A 158 10.91 -8.88 20.79
N SER A 159 10.52 -7.60 20.87
CA SER A 159 11.07 -6.65 21.85
C SER A 159 10.77 -7.09 23.29
N VAL A 160 9.52 -7.48 23.57
CA VAL A 160 9.12 -8.00 24.91
C VAL A 160 9.87 -9.30 25.24
N ALA A 161 10.02 -10.21 24.27
CA ALA A 161 10.76 -11.46 24.47
C ALA A 161 12.25 -11.20 24.75
N LEU A 162 12.86 -10.25 24.05
CA LEU A 162 14.23 -9.82 24.29
C LEU A 162 14.40 -9.23 25.70
N ASP A 163 13.46 -8.40 26.13
CA ASP A 163 13.48 -7.82 27.46
C ASP A 163 13.40 -8.90 28.56
N ALA A 164 12.49 -9.87 28.40
CA ALA A 164 12.40 -11.02 29.30
C ALA A 164 13.68 -11.86 29.32
N ALA A 165 14.30 -12.10 28.16
CA ALA A 165 15.54 -12.87 28.03
C ALA A 165 16.76 -12.15 28.63
N THR A 166 16.74 -10.82 28.67
CA THR A 166 17.82 -9.98 29.20
C THR A 166 17.54 -9.47 30.62
N SER A 167 16.43 -9.88 31.24
CA SER A 167 15.99 -9.43 32.57
C SER A 167 17.00 -9.61 33.71
N SER A 168 17.92 -10.58 33.61
CA SER A 168 18.97 -10.80 34.61
C SER A 168 20.26 -9.98 34.35
N LYS A 169 20.28 -9.13 33.33
CA LYS A 169 21.42 -8.28 32.97
C LYS A 169 21.30 -6.90 33.61
N THR A 170 22.39 -6.13 33.61
CA THR A 170 22.35 -4.74 34.06
C THR A 170 21.46 -3.90 33.15
N GLU A 171 20.90 -2.81 33.70
CA GLU A 171 20.04 -1.90 32.96
C GLU A 171 20.72 -1.34 31.70
N THR A 172 21.99 -0.93 31.80
CA THR A 172 22.79 -0.49 30.66
C THR A 172 22.89 -1.56 29.57
N THR A 173 23.05 -2.83 29.95
CA THR A 173 23.13 -3.94 28.99
C THR A 173 21.78 -4.14 28.28
N ARG A 174 20.68 -4.12 29.03
CA ARG A 174 19.31 -4.24 28.47
C ARG A 174 19.03 -3.13 27.46
N GLN A 175 19.37 -1.90 27.77
CA GLN A 175 19.19 -0.75 26.88
C GLN A 175 19.97 -0.89 25.57
N ILE A 176 21.22 -1.35 25.63
CA ILE A 176 22.03 -1.62 24.42
C ILE A 176 21.36 -2.70 23.56
N PHE A 177 20.90 -3.80 24.15
CA PHE A 177 20.19 -4.85 23.42
C PHE A 177 18.89 -4.34 22.79
N ALA A 178 18.09 -3.58 23.53
CA ALA A 178 16.83 -3.02 23.04
C ALA A 178 17.07 -2.07 21.85
N GLN A 179 18.07 -1.19 21.95
CA GLN A 179 18.43 -0.28 20.85
C GLN A 179 18.94 -1.04 19.62
N ALA A 180 19.83 -2.02 19.81
CA ALA A 180 20.34 -2.84 18.72
C ALA A 180 19.23 -3.63 18.03
N TYR A 181 18.28 -4.18 18.80
CA TYR A 181 17.11 -4.86 18.25
C TYR A 181 16.18 -3.91 17.50
N GLY A 182 15.87 -2.74 18.06
CA GLY A 182 15.03 -1.74 17.41
C GLY A 182 15.59 -1.33 16.05
N LEU A 183 16.86 -0.94 16.00
CA LEU A 183 17.53 -0.56 14.75
C LEU A 183 17.70 -1.75 13.80
N GLY A 184 18.11 -2.90 14.32
CA GLY A 184 18.34 -4.11 13.52
C GLY A 184 17.07 -4.66 12.88
N SER A 185 15.96 -4.67 13.62
CA SER A 185 14.65 -5.08 13.09
C SER A 185 14.09 -4.09 12.08
N GLU A 186 14.24 -2.78 12.32
CA GLU A 186 13.81 -1.76 11.38
C GLU A 186 14.55 -1.89 10.04
N VAL A 187 15.88 -1.89 10.08
CA VAL A 187 16.71 -1.91 8.87
C VAL A 187 16.72 -3.28 8.20
N GLY A 188 16.76 -4.36 8.97
CA GLY A 188 16.89 -5.72 8.46
C GLY A 188 15.58 -6.38 8.05
N VAL A 189 14.44 -5.91 8.56
CA VAL A 189 13.12 -6.53 8.33
C VAL A 189 12.11 -5.53 7.80
N MET A 190 11.83 -4.46 8.54
CA MET A 190 10.72 -3.54 8.20
C MET A 190 10.97 -2.75 6.92
N LEU A 191 12.18 -2.25 6.71
CA LEU A 191 12.54 -1.51 5.48
C LEU A 191 12.49 -2.40 4.22
N PRO A 192 13.15 -3.57 4.17
CA PRO A 192 13.03 -4.49 3.03
C PRO A 192 11.59 -4.92 2.77
N PHE A 193 10.83 -5.22 3.84
CA PHE A 193 9.43 -5.59 3.75
C PHE A 193 8.60 -4.47 3.10
N SER A 194 8.77 -3.23 3.56
CA SER A 194 8.07 -2.07 3.00
C SER A 194 8.42 -1.86 1.52
N ARG A 195 9.69 -1.94 1.14
CA ARG A 195 10.12 -1.85 -0.28
C ARG A 195 9.51 -2.94 -1.17
N SER A 196 9.32 -4.14 -0.62
CA SER A 196 8.67 -5.24 -1.34
C SER A 196 7.19 -4.95 -1.62
N ASN A 197 6.49 -4.32 -0.66
CA ASN A 197 5.11 -3.87 -0.83
C ASN A 197 5.02 -2.78 -1.91
N GLU A 198 5.99 -1.87 -1.99
CA GLU A 198 6.01 -0.85 -3.05
C GLU A 198 6.14 -1.44 -4.44
N THR A 199 7.03 -2.42 -4.61
CA THR A 199 7.22 -3.12 -5.89
C THR A 199 5.96 -3.90 -6.29
N GLU A 200 5.29 -4.52 -5.32
CA GLU A 200 4.02 -5.22 -5.53
C GLU A 200 2.89 -4.25 -5.90
N ALA A 201 2.82 -3.09 -5.23
CA ALA A 201 1.84 -2.05 -5.52
C ALA A 201 2.06 -1.43 -6.91
N ASP A 202 3.30 -1.23 -7.36
CA ASP A 202 3.60 -0.79 -8.73
C ASP A 202 3.12 -1.79 -9.77
N LYS A 203 3.36 -3.08 -9.55
CA LYS A 203 2.93 -4.15 -10.47
C LYS A 203 1.41 -4.21 -10.61
N ILE A 204 0.70 -4.23 -9.48
CA ILE A 204 -0.76 -4.28 -9.48
C ILE A 204 -1.30 -2.95 -10.04
N GLY A 205 -0.73 -1.81 -9.66
CA GLY A 205 -1.18 -0.49 -10.10
C GLY A 205 -1.06 -0.30 -11.62
N LEU A 206 0.06 -0.73 -12.21
CA LEU A 206 0.25 -0.78 -13.67
C LEU A 206 -0.79 -1.67 -14.34
N THR A 207 -1.09 -2.83 -13.74
CA THR A 207 -2.13 -3.73 -14.25
C THR A 207 -3.51 -3.06 -14.20
N LEU A 208 -3.86 -2.42 -13.08
CA LEU A 208 -5.14 -1.73 -12.91
C LEU A 208 -5.29 -0.55 -13.89
N MET A 209 -4.28 0.31 -14.04
CA MET A 209 -4.37 1.44 -14.97
C MET A 209 -4.49 0.95 -16.42
N THR A 210 -3.80 -0.14 -16.78
CA THR A 210 -3.89 -0.73 -18.12
C THR A 210 -5.29 -1.31 -18.36
N ILE A 211 -5.85 -2.05 -17.40
CA ILE A 211 -7.22 -2.59 -17.49
C ILE A 211 -8.27 -1.46 -17.52
N ALA A 212 -8.01 -0.35 -16.83
CA ALA A 212 -8.83 0.86 -16.90
C ALA A 212 -8.74 1.59 -18.25
N GLY A 213 -7.87 1.14 -19.16
CA GLY A 213 -7.72 1.65 -20.52
C GLY A 213 -6.69 2.78 -20.67
N TYR A 214 -5.88 3.04 -19.64
CA TYR A 214 -4.77 4.00 -19.70
C TYR A 214 -3.51 3.34 -20.26
N ASN A 215 -2.66 4.14 -20.89
CA ASN A 215 -1.39 3.67 -21.41
C ASN A 215 -0.37 3.50 -20.27
N PRO A 216 0.13 2.28 -19.98
CA PRO A 216 1.06 2.07 -18.86
C PRO A 216 2.42 2.75 -19.04
N ASP A 217 2.79 3.17 -20.26
CA ASP A 217 3.99 3.99 -20.48
C ASP A 217 3.88 5.39 -19.85
N ASP A 218 2.66 5.90 -19.64
CA ASP A 218 2.45 7.21 -19.01
C ASP A 218 2.90 7.22 -17.53
N ALA A 219 2.98 6.04 -16.90
CA ALA A 219 3.55 5.90 -15.56
C ALA A 219 5.03 6.30 -15.53
N ILE A 220 5.80 5.99 -16.58
CA ILE A 220 7.21 6.41 -16.68
C ILE A 220 7.31 7.93 -16.74
N ALA A 221 6.44 8.58 -17.50
CA ALA A 221 6.41 10.03 -17.61
C ALA A 221 6.02 10.68 -16.27
N PHE A 222 5.03 10.13 -15.57
CA PHE A 222 4.65 10.56 -14.23
C PHE A 222 5.83 10.48 -13.25
N TRP A 223 6.50 9.33 -13.17
CA TRP A 223 7.64 9.14 -12.26
C TRP A 223 8.85 10.00 -12.62
N SER A 224 9.04 10.29 -13.90
CA SER A 224 10.07 11.24 -14.34
C SER A 224 9.76 12.66 -13.86
N ARG A 225 8.49 13.09 -13.88
CA ARG A 225 8.06 14.38 -13.31
C ARG A 225 8.17 14.40 -11.78
N MET A 226 7.85 13.29 -11.12
CA MET A 226 8.02 13.16 -9.67
C MET A 226 9.49 13.35 -9.28
N SER A 227 10.40 12.71 -10.02
CA SER A 227 11.85 12.84 -9.82
C SER A 227 12.38 14.24 -10.07
N ALA A 228 11.87 14.93 -11.09
CA ALA A 228 12.26 16.31 -11.34
C ALA A 228 11.81 17.26 -10.20
N LYS A 229 10.71 16.95 -9.50
CA LYS A 229 10.17 17.77 -8.42
C LYS A 229 10.91 17.56 -7.08
N SER A 230 11.54 16.41 -6.89
CA SER A 230 12.27 16.06 -5.67
C SER A 230 13.70 16.62 -5.59
N GLY A 231 14.19 17.28 -6.64
CA GLY A 231 15.45 18.03 -6.65
C GLY A 231 15.44 19.34 -5.85
N GLY A 232 14.31 19.71 -5.24
CA GLY A 232 14.16 20.84 -4.30
C GLY A 232 14.11 20.40 -2.84
N SER A 233 14.24 21.33 -1.88
CA SER A 233 14.23 21.02 -0.44
C SER A 233 12.93 20.32 -0.02
N GLY A 234 13.04 19.05 0.37
CA GLY A 234 11.93 18.22 0.83
C GLY A 234 11.63 17.09 -0.16
N THR A 235 12.09 15.88 0.16
CA THR A 235 11.56 14.66 -0.48
C THR A 235 10.05 14.64 -0.23
N PRO A 236 9.19 14.59 -1.27
CA PRO A 236 7.75 14.43 -1.10
C PRO A 236 7.43 13.31 -0.11
N GLU A 237 6.36 13.41 0.68
CA GLU A 237 5.99 12.33 1.60
C GLU A 237 5.71 11.02 0.85
N PHE A 238 5.06 11.13 -0.32
CA PHE A 238 4.92 10.08 -1.33
C PHE A 238 6.25 9.58 -1.94
N MET A 239 7.39 10.17 -1.60
CA MET A 239 8.72 9.67 -1.94
C MET A 239 9.52 9.24 -0.72
N SER A 240 9.18 9.72 0.47
CA SER A 240 9.82 9.30 1.72
C SER A 240 9.43 7.87 2.11
N THR A 241 8.24 7.42 1.67
CA THR A 241 7.77 6.04 1.82
C THR A 241 8.09 5.13 0.62
N HIS A 242 8.75 5.63 -0.44
CA HIS A 242 8.94 4.91 -1.71
C HIS A 242 10.41 4.95 -2.22
N PRO A 243 10.91 3.91 -2.92
CA PRO A 243 12.31 3.84 -3.35
C PRO A 243 12.69 4.90 -4.40
N SER A 244 14.01 5.06 -4.65
CA SER A 244 14.54 6.08 -5.57
C SER A 244 13.93 6.00 -6.97
N ASP A 245 13.62 7.16 -7.54
CA ASP A 245 12.84 7.25 -8.78
C ASP A 245 13.50 6.50 -9.95
N ALA A 246 14.83 6.50 -10.05
CA ALA A 246 15.54 5.81 -11.14
C ALA A 246 15.34 4.29 -11.10
N THR A 247 15.44 3.68 -9.93
CA THR A 247 15.20 2.23 -9.76
C THR A 247 13.74 1.91 -10.01
N ARG A 248 12.83 2.74 -9.49
CA ARG A 248 11.39 2.58 -9.68
C ARG A 248 11.00 2.67 -11.14
N ILE A 249 11.51 3.66 -11.88
CA ILE A 249 11.27 3.80 -13.34
C ILE A 249 11.77 2.57 -14.10
N ALA A 250 12.95 2.04 -13.77
CA ALA A 250 13.47 0.83 -14.41
C ALA A 250 12.57 -0.38 -14.14
N ASN A 251 12.12 -0.55 -12.90
CA ASN A 251 11.19 -1.63 -12.52
C ASN A 251 9.85 -1.49 -13.24
N ILE A 252 9.26 -0.29 -13.25
CA ILE A 252 8.01 0.01 -13.96
C ILE A 252 8.14 -0.37 -15.43
N ARG A 253 9.21 0.06 -16.10
CA ARG A 253 9.46 -0.29 -17.51
C ARG A 253 9.51 -1.80 -17.73
N ALA A 254 10.10 -2.56 -16.81
CA ALA A 254 10.15 -4.02 -16.89
C ALA A 254 8.77 -4.68 -16.66
N LEU A 255 7.87 -4.04 -15.91
CA LEU A 255 6.52 -4.55 -15.59
C LEU A 255 5.48 -4.24 -16.67
N ILE A 256 5.70 -3.23 -17.52
CA ILE A 256 4.75 -2.82 -18.58
C ILE A 256 4.32 -4.00 -19.48
N PRO A 257 5.22 -4.86 -20.01
CA PRO A 257 4.81 -5.99 -20.84
C PRO A 257 3.87 -6.96 -20.11
N GLU A 258 4.10 -7.20 -18.82
CA GLU A 258 3.25 -8.06 -18.00
C GLU A 258 1.87 -7.43 -17.77
N ALA A 259 1.82 -6.12 -17.48
CA ALA A 259 0.57 -5.40 -17.30
C ALA A 259 -0.30 -5.44 -18.58
N ARG A 260 0.30 -5.23 -19.76
CA ARG A 260 -0.37 -5.36 -21.06
C ARG A 260 -0.86 -6.78 -21.32
N ALA A 261 -0.02 -7.79 -21.08
CA ALA A 261 -0.40 -9.18 -21.26
C ALA A 261 -1.58 -9.59 -20.35
N THR A 262 -1.60 -9.09 -19.12
CA THR A 262 -2.71 -9.31 -18.18
C THR A 262 -3.98 -8.59 -18.63
N ALA A 263 -3.86 -7.34 -19.07
CA ALA A 263 -4.98 -6.56 -19.61
C ALA A 263 -5.63 -7.26 -20.82
N ALA A 264 -4.83 -7.80 -21.74
CA ALA A 264 -5.31 -8.57 -22.88
C ALA A 264 -6.13 -9.80 -22.46
N LYS A 265 -5.68 -10.53 -21.43
CA LYS A 265 -6.41 -11.71 -20.90
C LYS A 265 -7.75 -11.36 -20.26
N VAL A 266 -7.91 -10.14 -19.75
CA VAL A 266 -9.19 -9.66 -19.20
C VAL A 266 -10.07 -8.94 -20.25
N GLY A 267 -9.71 -9.05 -21.53
CA GLY A 267 -10.50 -8.52 -22.65
C GLY A 267 -10.23 -7.05 -22.98
N ILE A 268 -9.09 -6.49 -22.54
CA ILE A 268 -8.66 -5.14 -22.89
C ILE A 268 -7.53 -5.22 -23.91
N SER A 269 -7.86 -4.94 -25.17
CA SER A 269 -6.91 -4.91 -26.28
C SER A 269 -6.63 -3.47 -26.69
N LYS A 270 -5.58 -2.85 -26.13
CA LYS A 270 -4.97 -1.61 -26.63
C LYS A 270 -3.46 -1.64 -26.45
#